data_AF-L7UGQ7-F1
#
_entry.id   AF-L7UGQ7-F1
#
_cell.length_a   1.000
_cell.length_b   1.000
_cell.length_c   1.000
_cell.angle_alpha   90.00
_cell.angle_beta   90.00
_cell.angle_gamma   90.00
#
_symmetry.space_group_name_H-M   'P 1'
#
loop_
_entity.id
_entity.type
_entity.pdbx_description
1 polymer ?
#
loop_
_entity_poly.entity_id
_entity_poly.type
_entity_poly.pdbx_seq_one_letter_code
_entity_poly.pdbx_strand_id
1 'polypeptide(L)'
;MTKPRGPGVDVLEDNPAATVTRCALGLTLYLDEPLVWAGEGAVALLNRYLKLAPVERLAWYTTSTLSEWRRFTPRVAEDVLRSLAVPWSEVRVRHLFTFRLVDDLGAPGLGFIYKEMESSRGRKGFLQILLPEEHDPAQLLQVAKEIGERWPVLCGVGGYVGTWNEWVKSTAFWSLYRSSHRYLGLDIQDPDSMAWSVSEGLPGCNWLTLVGARLAQTLELDVPALQSHPWRKGVQVHALRGATLIQAGEAPTLGDVNALEYPSAYAEAARVLEPYFVKAPTEYWGGFQEEQKTRPWLHRLAHVEELG
;
A
#
# COMPACT_ATOMS: atom_id res chain seq x y z
N MET A 1 -13.28 -24.32 -2.96
CA MET A 1 -13.99 -23.12 -2.47
C MET A 1 -13.77 -22.02 -3.49
N THR A 2 -14.85 -21.45 -4.04
CA THR A 2 -14.79 -20.28 -4.93
C THR A 2 -14.32 -19.08 -4.11
N LYS A 3 -13.23 -18.43 -4.52
CA LYS A 3 -12.75 -17.19 -3.88
C LYS A 3 -13.89 -16.15 -3.90
N PRO A 4 -14.19 -15.46 -2.79
CA PRO A 4 -15.06 -14.29 -2.84
C PRO A 4 -14.43 -13.29 -3.82
N ARG A 5 -15.23 -12.79 -4.77
CA ARG A 5 -14.79 -11.71 -5.67
C ARG A 5 -14.81 -10.41 -4.88
N GLY A 6 -13.77 -9.60 -5.03
CA GLY A 6 -13.73 -8.22 -4.53
C GLY A 6 -14.90 -7.35 -4.99
N PRO A 7 -14.91 -6.05 -4.64
CA PRO A 7 -15.93 -5.09 -5.08
C PRO A 7 -16.12 -5.02 -6.60
N GLY A 8 -15.26 -5.68 -7.38
CA GLY A 8 -15.31 -5.70 -8.83
C GLY A 8 -14.53 -4.53 -9.40
N VAL A 9 -14.82 -4.23 -10.67
CA VAL A 9 -14.29 -3.07 -11.37
C VAL A 9 -15.45 -2.13 -11.58
N ASP A 10 -15.36 -0.91 -11.03
CA ASP A 10 -16.33 0.14 -11.34
C ASP A 10 -15.83 0.93 -12.55
N VAL A 11 -16.76 1.37 -13.39
CA VAL A 11 -16.49 2.22 -14.56
C VAL A 11 -17.39 3.45 -14.53
N LEU A 12 -17.01 4.52 -15.23
CA LEU A 12 -17.88 5.70 -15.34
C LEU A 12 -19.13 5.36 -16.16
N GLU A 13 -20.30 5.81 -15.69
CA GLU A 13 -21.58 5.59 -16.38
C GLU A 13 -21.58 6.20 -17.79
N ASP A 14 -21.09 7.44 -17.91
CA ASP A 14 -20.99 8.17 -19.19
C ASP A 14 -19.76 7.78 -20.04
N ASN A 15 -18.84 6.97 -19.49
CA ASN A 15 -17.67 6.46 -20.20
C ASN A 15 -17.25 5.08 -19.66
N PRO A 16 -17.87 3.98 -20.11
CA PRO A 16 -17.58 2.63 -19.60
C PRO A 16 -16.15 2.14 -19.88
N ALA A 17 -15.37 2.84 -20.71
CA ALA A 17 -13.96 2.53 -20.93
C ALA A 17 -13.05 3.14 -19.84
N ALA A 18 -13.57 4.05 -19.01
CA ALA A 18 -12.84 4.65 -17.91
C ALA A 18 -13.11 3.88 -16.61
N THR A 19 -12.12 3.07 -16.22
CA THR A 19 -12.06 2.42 -14.91
C THR A 19 -12.05 3.47 -13.79
N VAL A 20 -12.95 3.36 -12.81
CA VAL A 20 -13.08 4.26 -11.66
C VAL A 20 -12.31 3.70 -10.46
N THR A 21 -12.53 2.43 -10.16
CA THR A 21 -11.93 1.72 -9.03
C THR A 21 -11.72 0.25 -9.36
N ARG A 22 -10.71 -0.36 -8.73
CA ARG A 22 -10.47 -1.82 -8.79
C ARG A 22 -10.02 -2.34 -7.43
N CYS A 23 -10.13 -3.64 -7.24
CA CYS A 23 -9.41 -4.35 -6.19
C CYS A 23 -8.09 -4.90 -6.75
N ALA A 24 -7.02 -4.79 -5.96
CA ALA A 24 -5.72 -5.37 -6.25
C ALA A 24 -5.15 -6.02 -4.99
N LEU A 25 -4.20 -6.93 -5.17
CA LEU A 25 -3.32 -7.38 -4.10
C LEU A 25 -2.13 -6.40 -4.04
N GLY A 26 -2.00 -5.64 -2.96
CA GLY A 26 -1.05 -4.54 -2.91
C GLY A 26 -0.22 -4.47 -1.64
N LEU A 27 0.92 -3.79 -1.75
CA LEU A 27 1.79 -3.41 -0.63
C LEU A 27 2.19 -1.95 -0.81
N THR A 28 1.84 -1.12 0.17
CA THR A 28 2.21 0.30 0.24
C THR A 28 3.20 0.50 1.36
N LEU A 29 4.31 1.15 1.06
CA LEU A 29 5.44 1.39 1.96
C LEU A 29 5.71 2.89 2.04
N TYR A 30 5.94 3.37 3.25
CA TYR A 30 6.51 4.68 3.50
C TYR A 30 7.99 4.51 3.79
N LEU A 31 8.80 5.32 3.12
CA LEU A 31 10.23 5.07 3.01
C LEU A 31 10.97 5.76 4.15
N ASP A 32 11.99 5.06 4.66
CA ASP A 32 13.01 5.65 5.51
C ASP A 32 14.32 5.77 4.73
N GLU A 33 15.22 6.66 5.15
CA GLU A 33 16.49 6.94 4.47
C GLU A 33 16.35 7.12 2.95
N PRO A 34 15.75 8.22 2.48
CA PRO A 34 15.38 8.38 1.06
C PRO A 34 16.56 8.28 0.09
N LEU A 35 17.79 8.53 0.53
CA LEU A 35 19.00 8.33 -0.29
C LEU A 35 19.25 6.86 -0.63
N VAL A 36 18.97 5.93 0.29
CA VAL A 36 19.10 4.48 0.04
C VAL A 36 18.12 4.05 -1.04
N TRP A 37 16.88 4.53 -0.97
CA TRP A 37 15.85 4.23 -1.97
C TRP A 37 16.15 4.84 -3.33
N ALA A 38 16.61 6.10 -3.36
CA ALA A 38 16.99 6.79 -4.59
C ALA A 38 18.23 6.16 -5.25
N GLY A 39 19.18 5.66 -4.47
CA GLY A 39 20.42 5.07 -4.96
C GLY A 39 20.28 3.63 -5.45
N GLU A 40 19.57 2.78 -4.70
CA GLU A 40 19.48 1.35 -5.03
C GLU A 40 18.10 0.72 -4.82
N GLY A 41 17.41 1.07 -3.72
CA GLY A 41 16.24 0.31 -3.26
C GLY A 41 15.10 0.27 -4.27
N ALA A 42 14.78 1.42 -4.88
CA ALA A 42 13.67 1.51 -5.84
C ALA A 42 13.95 0.70 -7.12
N VAL A 43 15.18 0.77 -7.65
CA VAL A 43 15.58 0.03 -8.86
C VAL A 43 15.64 -1.48 -8.60
N ALA A 44 16.22 -1.88 -7.48
CA ALA A 44 16.31 -3.28 -7.09
C ALA A 44 14.92 -3.90 -6.93
N LEU A 45 13.99 -3.17 -6.29
CA LEU A 45 12.63 -3.62 -6.10
C LEU A 45 11.82 -3.61 -7.41
N LEU A 46 12.02 -2.62 -8.29
CA LEU A 46 11.42 -2.63 -9.63
C LEU A 46 11.89 -3.85 -10.44
N ASN A 47 13.18 -4.19 -10.40
CA ASN A 47 13.70 -5.39 -11.06
C ASN A 47 13.10 -6.68 -10.47
N ARG A 48 12.92 -6.72 -9.14
CA ARG A 48 12.24 -7.83 -8.47
C ARG A 48 10.77 -7.94 -8.88
N TYR A 49 10.09 -6.80 -9.00
CA TYR A 49 8.70 -6.68 -9.43
C TYR A 49 8.51 -7.16 -10.86
N LEU A 50 9.36 -6.78 -11.80
CA LEU A 50 9.30 -7.24 -13.19
C LEU A 50 9.48 -8.76 -13.36
N LYS A 51 10.08 -9.44 -12.37
CA LYS A 51 10.18 -10.91 -12.34
C LYS A 51 8.96 -11.59 -11.71
N LEU A 52 8.16 -10.83 -10.96
CA LEU A 52 6.99 -11.31 -10.24
C LEU A 52 5.69 -11.05 -11.00
N ALA A 53 5.57 -9.83 -11.54
CA ALA A 53 4.39 -9.35 -12.22
C ALA A 53 4.18 -10.06 -13.57
N PRO A 54 2.92 -10.23 -14.02
CA PRO A 54 2.60 -10.56 -15.40
C PRO A 54 2.95 -9.36 -16.32
N VAL A 55 4.23 -9.24 -16.68
CA VAL A 55 4.79 -8.06 -17.37
C VAL A 55 4.14 -7.75 -18.72
N GLU A 56 3.55 -8.75 -19.36
CA GLU A 56 2.79 -8.61 -20.59
C GLU A 56 1.48 -7.82 -20.41
N ARG A 57 0.97 -7.71 -19.18
CA ARG A 57 -0.21 -6.90 -18.83
C ARG A 57 0.16 -5.44 -18.52
N LEU A 58 1.42 -5.14 -18.22
CA LEU A 58 1.87 -3.77 -18.04
C LEU A 58 1.83 -3.03 -19.37
N ALA A 59 1.38 -1.77 -19.32
CA ALA A 59 0.96 -1.05 -20.51
C ALA A 59 1.62 0.32 -20.62
N TRP A 60 1.84 0.98 -19.49
CA TRP A 60 2.24 2.39 -19.46
C TRP A 60 3.29 2.65 -18.40
N TYR A 61 4.22 3.54 -18.69
CA TYR A 61 5.11 4.07 -17.68
C TYR A 61 5.29 5.58 -17.85
N THR A 62 5.60 6.27 -16.75
CA THR A 62 5.95 7.68 -16.76
C THR A 62 6.89 8.01 -15.62
N THR A 63 7.56 9.15 -15.73
CA THR A 63 8.28 9.78 -14.63
C THR A 63 7.86 11.24 -14.55
N SER A 64 8.14 11.89 -13.42
CA SER A 64 7.93 13.34 -13.29
C SER A 64 8.77 14.19 -14.26
N THR A 65 9.73 13.59 -14.97
CA THR A 65 10.56 14.24 -15.98
C THR A 65 10.07 14.01 -17.41
N LEU A 66 9.10 13.11 -17.61
CA LEU A 66 8.46 12.88 -18.90
C LEU A 66 7.21 13.77 -19.03
N SER A 67 7.01 14.33 -20.21
CA SER A 67 5.83 15.17 -20.51
C SER A 67 4.55 14.36 -20.71
N GLU A 68 4.67 13.06 -20.97
CA GLU A 68 3.55 12.18 -21.28
C GLU A 68 3.85 10.73 -20.84
N TRP A 69 2.77 9.95 -20.71
CA TRP A 69 2.87 8.51 -20.50
C TRP A 69 3.42 7.83 -21.76
N ARG A 70 4.37 6.92 -21.56
CA ARG A 70 4.98 6.12 -22.63
C ARG A 70 4.48 4.68 -22.58
N ARG A 71 4.40 4.05 -23.75
CA ARG A 71 4.00 2.65 -23.85
C ARG A 71 5.10 1.75 -23.26
N PHE A 72 4.70 0.86 -22.36
CA PHE A 72 5.54 -0.22 -21.87
C PHE A 72 5.38 -1.46 -22.76
N THR A 73 6.50 -2.13 -23.03
CA THR A 73 6.55 -3.51 -23.52
C THR A 73 7.72 -4.21 -22.83
N PRO A 74 7.74 -5.55 -22.74
CA PRO A 74 8.89 -6.26 -22.16
C PRO A 74 10.23 -5.93 -22.84
N ARG A 75 10.22 -5.52 -24.12
CA ARG A 75 11.42 -5.12 -24.87
C ARG A 75 12.09 -3.85 -24.33
N VAL A 76 11.34 -2.96 -23.68
CA VAL A 76 11.86 -1.70 -23.12
C VAL A 76 12.08 -1.78 -21.61
N ALA A 77 12.01 -2.97 -21.00
CA ALA A 77 12.13 -3.15 -19.56
C ALA A 77 13.48 -2.64 -19.02
N GLU A 78 14.58 -2.87 -19.74
CA GLU A 78 15.90 -2.36 -19.36
C GLU A 78 15.97 -0.83 -19.40
N ASP A 79 15.36 -0.19 -20.39
CA ASP A 79 15.29 1.28 -20.48
C ASP A 79 14.47 1.87 -19.33
N VAL A 80 13.39 1.20 -18.95
CA VAL A 80 12.54 1.59 -17.83
C VAL A 80 13.29 1.47 -16.52
N LEU A 81 14.05 0.40 -16.30
CA LEU A 81 14.94 0.26 -15.14
C LEU A 81 15.99 1.38 -15.10
N ARG A 82 16.61 1.67 -16.26
CA ARG A 82 17.60 2.76 -16.39
C ARG A 82 17.00 4.14 -16.10
N SER A 83 15.73 4.37 -16.42
CA SER A 83 15.05 5.64 -16.15
C SER A 83 14.87 5.92 -14.65
N LEU A 84 14.82 4.88 -13.83
CA LEU A 84 14.73 4.99 -12.38
C LEU A 84 16.10 5.08 -11.72
N ALA A 85 17.10 4.40 -12.29
CA ALA A 85 18.46 4.31 -11.76
C ALA A 85 19.23 5.64 -11.80
N VAL A 86 20.10 5.82 -10.82
CA VAL A 86 21.01 6.96 -10.71
C VAL A 86 22.43 6.40 -10.50
N PRO A 87 23.46 6.91 -11.20
CA PRO A 87 24.84 6.52 -10.92
C PRO A 87 25.21 6.80 -9.47
N TRP A 88 26.00 5.92 -8.84
CA TRP A 88 26.37 6.04 -7.42
C TRP A 88 27.00 7.41 -7.07
N SER A 89 27.75 8.01 -8.00
CA SER A 89 28.40 9.32 -7.85
C SER A 89 27.43 10.51 -7.90
N GLU A 90 26.19 10.27 -8.35
CA GLU A 90 25.16 11.29 -8.55
C GLU A 90 23.95 11.08 -7.63
N VAL A 91 24.01 10.09 -6.73
CA VAL A 91 22.90 9.75 -5.83
C VAL A 91 22.52 10.96 -5.00
N ARG A 92 21.31 11.44 -5.26
CA ARG A 92 20.64 12.49 -4.52
C ARG A 92 19.15 12.20 -4.49
N VAL A 93 18.47 12.67 -3.46
CA VAL A 93 17.01 12.67 -3.45
C VAL A 93 16.52 13.67 -4.49
N ARG A 94 15.78 13.18 -5.49
CA ARG A 94 15.11 14.00 -6.49
C ARG A 94 13.76 14.41 -5.90
N HIS A 95 13.72 15.53 -5.19
CA HIS A 95 12.49 15.98 -4.53
C HIS A 95 11.29 16.00 -5.50
N LEU A 96 10.18 15.37 -5.11
CA LEU A 96 8.96 15.19 -5.92
C LEU A 96 9.11 14.30 -7.16
N PHE A 97 10.25 13.64 -7.33
CA PHE A 97 10.38 12.64 -8.39
C PHE A 97 9.36 11.54 -8.20
N THR A 98 8.64 11.24 -9.27
CA THR A 98 7.64 10.19 -9.31
C THR A 98 7.96 9.27 -10.46
N PHE A 99 7.84 7.97 -10.24
CA PHE A 99 7.92 6.93 -11.26
C PHE A 99 6.65 6.08 -11.16
N ARG A 100 6.02 5.78 -12.29
CA ARG A 100 4.85 4.89 -12.37
C ARG A 100 5.01 3.94 -13.54
N LEU A 101 4.70 2.67 -13.31
CA LEU A 101 4.60 1.62 -14.32
C LEU A 101 3.32 0.84 -14.03
N VAL A 102 2.33 0.85 -14.93
CA VAL A 102 0.96 0.38 -14.65
C VAL A 102 0.31 -0.33 -15.86
N ASP A 103 -0.72 -1.13 -15.58
CA ASP A 103 -1.61 -1.71 -16.61
C ASP A 103 -2.71 -0.74 -17.08
N ASP A 104 -3.28 0.01 -16.14
CA ASP A 104 -4.35 0.97 -16.36
C ASP A 104 -3.94 2.35 -15.84
N LEU A 105 -4.26 3.37 -16.62
CA LEU A 105 -3.91 4.76 -16.32
C LEU A 105 -4.78 5.35 -15.21
N GLY A 106 -6.05 4.93 -15.15
CA GLY A 106 -7.03 5.40 -14.18
C GLY A 106 -6.83 4.68 -12.86
N ALA A 107 -7.40 3.49 -12.74
CA ALA A 107 -7.30 2.66 -11.55
C ALA A 107 -6.43 1.43 -11.85
N PRO A 108 -5.12 1.47 -11.54
CA PRO A 108 -4.22 0.35 -11.84
C PRO A 108 -4.60 -0.89 -11.01
N GLY A 109 -4.70 -2.06 -11.63
CA GLY A 109 -4.80 -3.34 -10.92
C GLY A 109 -3.46 -4.10 -10.89
N LEU A 110 -2.49 -3.58 -11.64
CA LEU A 110 -1.12 -4.05 -11.68
C LEU A 110 -0.23 -2.81 -11.85
N GLY A 111 0.73 -2.63 -10.95
CA GLY A 111 1.67 -1.53 -11.10
C GLY A 111 2.76 -1.43 -10.04
N PHE A 112 3.71 -0.56 -10.34
CA PHE A 112 4.78 -0.13 -9.47
C PHE A 112 4.80 1.39 -9.47
N ILE A 113 4.62 1.99 -8.30
CA ILE A 113 4.56 3.44 -8.11
C ILE A 113 5.60 3.79 -7.06
N TYR A 114 6.42 4.80 -7.35
CA TYR A 114 7.47 5.24 -6.46
C TYR A 114 7.54 6.76 -6.44
N LYS A 115 7.67 7.33 -5.25
CA LYS A 115 7.78 8.77 -5.05
C LYS A 115 8.89 9.11 -4.07
N GLU A 116 9.79 9.98 -4.52
CA GLU A 116 10.87 10.52 -3.71
C GLU A 116 10.41 11.79 -2.97
N MET A 117 10.80 11.86 -1.70
CA MET A 117 10.56 13.03 -0.88
C MET A 117 11.79 13.34 -0.05
N GLU A 118 12.08 14.62 0.09
CA GLU A 118 13.17 15.09 0.93
C GLU A 118 12.67 15.18 2.37
N SER A 119 13.36 14.54 3.30
CA SER A 119 12.93 14.42 4.71
C SER A 119 12.73 15.77 5.42
N SER A 120 13.41 16.83 4.98
CA SER A 120 13.30 18.19 5.53
C SER A 120 11.94 18.84 5.30
N ARG A 121 11.11 18.28 4.41
CA ARG A 121 9.81 18.86 4.01
C ARG A 121 8.61 18.28 4.78
N GLY A 122 8.85 17.50 5.83
CA GLY A 122 7.81 16.94 6.71
C GLY A 122 7.03 15.75 6.10
N ARG A 123 7.14 15.53 4.79
CA ARG A 123 6.48 14.45 4.07
C ARG A 123 7.42 13.28 3.79
N LYS A 124 6.88 12.06 3.75
CA LYS A 124 7.65 10.85 3.41
C LYS A 124 7.52 10.47 1.95
N GLY A 125 8.58 9.87 1.40
CA GLY A 125 8.50 9.15 0.14
C GLY A 125 7.69 7.89 0.33
N PHE A 126 7.13 7.35 -0.75
CA PHE A 126 6.41 6.09 -0.70
C PHE A 126 6.69 5.23 -1.93
N LEU A 127 6.42 3.94 -1.78
CA LEU A 127 6.46 2.97 -2.85
C LEU A 127 5.23 2.07 -2.75
N GLN A 128 4.57 1.80 -3.86
CA GLN A 128 3.45 0.90 -3.94
C GLN A 128 3.68 -0.16 -5.00
N ILE A 129 3.46 -1.42 -4.62
CA ILE A 129 3.41 -2.58 -5.50
C ILE A 129 1.95 -3.02 -5.59
N LEU A 130 1.46 -3.21 -6.80
CA LEU A 130 0.14 -3.74 -7.09
C LEU A 130 0.29 -4.96 -7.99
N LEU A 131 -0.37 -6.04 -7.58
CA LEU A 131 -0.49 -7.31 -8.28
C LEU A 131 -1.99 -7.59 -8.48
N PRO A 132 -2.35 -8.39 -9.50
CA PRO A 132 -3.75 -8.74 -9.73
C PRO A 132 -4.37 -9.40 -8.48
N GLU A 133 -5.67 -9.19 -8.25
CA GLU A 133 -6.40 -9.75 -7.09
C GLU A 133 -6.24 -11.27 -6.97
N GLU A 134 -6.15 -11.96 -8.12
CA GLU A 134 -6.00 -13.40 -8.24
C GLU A 134 -4.59 -13.92 -7.97
N HIS A 135 -3.59 -13.03 -7.90
CA HIS A 135 -2.18 -13.38 -7.72
C HIS A 135 -1.93 -14.10 -6.40
N ASP A 136 -0.87 -14.90 -6.35
CA ASP A 136 -0.56 -15.69 -5.15
C ASP A 136 -0.12 -14.75 -4.00
N PRO A 137 -0.89 -14.66 -2.90
CA PRO A 137 -0.55 -13.80 -1.78
C PRO A 137 0.81 -14.17 -1.16
N ALA A 138 1.20 -15.44 -1.16
CA ALA A 138 2.48 -15.86 -0.59
C ALA A 138 3.68 -15.15 -1.25
N GLN A 139 3.56 -14.78 -2.53
CA GLN A 139 4.60 -14.02 -3.23
C GLN A 139 4.69 -12.57 -2.74
N LEU A 140 3.56 -11.92 -2.43
CA LEU A 140 3.58 -10.58 -1.82
C LEU A 140 4.18 -10.61 -0.41
N LEU A 141 3.83 -11.63 0.40
CA LEU A 141 4.44 -11.84 1.71
C LEU A 141 5.97 -11.99 1.60
N GLN A 142 6.44 -12.78 0.63
CA GLN A 142 7.86 -12.96 0.40
C GLN A 142 8.56 -11.65 0.01
N VAL A 143 7.93 -10.83 -0.85
CA VAL A 143 8.45 -9.49 -1.18
C VAL A 143 8.48 -8.58 0.05
N ALA A 144 7.44 -8.57 0.88
CA ALA A 144 7.43 -7.79 2.12
C ALA A 144 8.58 -8.19 3.07
N LYS A 145 8.84 -9.49 3.22
CA LYS A 145 9.99 -10.00 3.99
C LYS A 145 11.32 -9.57 3.39
N GLU A 146 11.50 -9.76 2.08
CA GLU A 146 12.71 -9.32 1.36
C GLU A 146 13.00 -7.83 1.57
N ILE A 147 11.95 -7.00 1.58
CA ILE A 147 12.07 -5.57 1.82
C ILE A 147 12.51 -5.27 3.24
N GLY A 148 11.81 -5.81 4.24
CA GLY A 148 12.13 -5.57 5.65
C GLY A 148 13.49 -6.11 6.08
N GLU A 149 14.07 -7.06 5.33
CA GLU A 149 15.44 -7.54 5.56
C GLU A 149 16.54 -6.65 4.95
N ARG A 150 16.21 -5.90 3.90
CA ARG A 150 17.23 -5.26 3.04
C ARG A 150 17.23 -3.75 3.11
N TRP A 151 16.05 -3.12 3.14
CA TRP A 151 15.94 -1.68 2.97
C TRP A 151 15.25 -1.03 4.16
N PRO A 152 15.66 0.21 4.50
CA PRO A 152 15.05 0.97 5.58
C PRO A 152 13.64 1.40 5.16
N VAL A 153 12.63 0.81 5.79
CA VAL A 153 11.23 1.23 5.67
C VAL A 153 10.83 1.98 6.94
N LEU A 154 9.95 2.97 6.81
CA LEU A 154 9.35 3.62 7.97
C LEU A 154 8.18 2.76 8.49
N CYS A 155 7.26 2.43 7.60
CA CYS A 155 6.15 1.52 7.84
C CYS A 155 5.54 1.09 6.52
N GLY A 156 4.59 0.15 6.57
CA GLY A 156 3.82 -0.24 5.40
C GLY A 156 2.63 -1.12 5.74
N VAL A 157 1.71 -1.21 4.79
CA VAL A 157 0.50 -2.02 4.88
C VAL A 157 0.27 -2.75 3.56
N GLY A 158 -0.13 -4.01 3.64
CA GLY A 158 -0.38 -4.85 2.47
C GLY A 158 -1.54 -5.82 2.67
N GLY A 159 -2.13 -6.25 1.57
CA GLY A 159 -3.40 -6.98 1.56
C GLY A 159 -4.20 -6.65 0.31
N TYR A 160 -5.52 -6.86 0.36
CA TYR A 160 -6.39 -6.31 -0.67
C TYR A 160 -6.47 -4.79 -0.52
N VAL A 161 -6.28 -4.08 -1.63
CA VAL A 161 -6.32 -2.62 -1.68
C VAL A 161 -7.26 -2.17 -2.79
N GLY A 162 -8.08 -1.16 -2.51
CA GLY A 162 -8.86 -0.46 -3.51
C GLY A 162 -7.96 0.53 -4.25
N THR A 163 -7.86 0.43 -5.56
CA THR A 163 -7.17 1.40 -6.42
C THR A 163 -8.19 2.29 -7.10
N TRP A 164 -7.81 3.51 -7.46
CA TRP A 164 -8.75 4.55 -7.88
C TRP A 164 -8.19 5.39 -9.02
N ASN A 165 -9.12 5.94 -9.81
CA ASN A 165 -8.84 6.85 -10.91
C ASN A 165 -8.55 8.27 -10.41
N GLU A 166 -7.33 8.74 -10.67
CA GLU A 166 -6.87 10.06 -10.24
C GLU A 166 -7.58 11.23 -10.94
N TRP A 167 -8.08 11.05 -12.16
CA TRP A 167 -8.80 12.10 -12.91
C TRP A 167 -10.23 12.32 -12.40
N VAL A 168 -10.80 11.32 -11.73
CA VAL A 168 -12.15 11.39 -11.15
C VAL A 168 -12.10 11.03 -9.66
N LYS A 169 -11.07 11.54 -8.97
CA LYS A 169 -10.73 11.16 -7.59
C LYS A 169 -11.91 11.20 -6.62
N SER A 170 -12.72 12.27 -6.64
CA SER A 170 -13.90 12.37 -5.76
C SER A 170 -14.90 11.23 -6.01
N THR A 171 -15.25 10.97 -7.27
CA THR A 171 -16.15 9.88 -7.67
C THR A 171 -15.59 8.51 -7.28
N ALA A 172 -14.29 8.30 -7.49
CA ALA A 172 -13.63 7.04 -7.16
C ALA A 172 -13.63 6.78 -5.65
N PHE A 173 -13.32 7.79 -4.83
CA PHE A 173 -13.38 7.65 -3.38
C PHE A 173 -14.80 7.49 -2.84
N TRP A 174 -15.82 8.06 -3.51
CA TRP A 174 -17.21 7.72 -3.22
C TRP A 174 -17.52 6.25 -3.46
N SER A 175 -16.99 5.65 -4.54
CA SER A 175 -17.16 4.22 -4.78
C SER A 175 -16.43 3.35 -3.74
N LEU A 176 -15.19 3.72 -3.40
CA LEU A 176 -14.43 3.05 -2.35
C LEU A 176 -15.12 3.17 -0.98
N TYR A 177 -15.64 4.34 -0.64
CA TYR A 177 -16.41 4.55 0.59
C TYR A 177 -17.61 3.61 0.68
N ARG A 178 -18.39 3.45 -0.40
CA ARG A 178 -19.49 2.46 -0.43
C ARG A 178 -18.99 1.03 -0.24
N SER A 179 -17.87 0.68 -0.89
CA SER A 179 -17.24 -0.64 -0.74
C SER A 179 -16.76 -0.89 0.68
N SER A 180 -16.32 0.17 1.38
CA SER A 180 -15.80 0.12 2.75
C SER A 180 -16.85 -0.35 3.76
N HIS A 181 -18.12 -0.05 3.53
CA HIS A 181 -19.23 -0.54 4.36
C HIS A 181 -19.44 -2.05 4.26
N ARG A 182 -18.99 -2.67 3.16
CA ARG A 182 -19.17 -4.11 2.93
C ARG A 182 -17.92 -4.92 3.22
N TYR A 183 -16.74 -4.45 2.79
CA TYR A 183 -15.50 -5.23 2.78
C TYR A 183 -14.50 -4.66 3.77
N LEU A 184 -14.53 -5.16 5.01
CA LEU A 184 -13.69 -4.63 6.09
C LEU A 184 -12.19 -4.89 5.89
N GLY A 185 -11.83 -5.94 5.16
CA GLY A 185 -10.45 -6.30 4.84
C GLY A 185 -9.90 -5.62 3.57
N LEU A 186 -10.74 -4.92 2.81
CA LEU A 186 -10.27 -4.04 1.74
C LEU A 186 -9.57 -2.84 2.36
N ASP A 187 -8.35 -2.51 1.94
CA ASP A 187 -7.71 -1.26 2.32
C ASP A 187 -8.13 -0.14 1.38
N ILE A 188 -8.38 1.03 1.94
CA ILE A 188 -8.58 2.25 1.16
C ILE A 188 -7.50 3.20 1.59
N GLN A 189 -6.62 3.52 0.65
CA GLN A 189 -5.40 4.25 0.91
C GLN A 189 -5.37 5.50 0.05
N ASP A 190 -4.71 6.55 0.54
CA ASP A 190 -4.21 7.63 -0.30
C ASP A 190 -2.75 7.86 0.11
N PRO A 191 -1.78 7.18 -0.55
CA PRO A 191 -0.37 7.26 -0.17
C PRO A 191 0.15 8.68 -0.12
N ASP A 192 -0.31 9.53 -1.04
CA ASP A 192 0.06 10.93 -1.09
C ASP A 192 -0.45 11.68 0.16
N SER A 193 -1.72 11.52 0.53
CA SER A 193 -2.30 12.19 1.70
C SER A 193 -1.73 11.66 3.02
N MET A 194 -1.57 10.35 3.14
CA MET A 194 -1.06 9.70 4.34
C MET A 194 0.45 9.95 4.55
N ALA A 195 1.22 10.23 3.49
CA ALA A 195 2.64 10.58 3.58
C ALA A 195 2.95 11.81 4.45
N TRP A 196 1.94 12.63 4.78
CA TRP A 196 2.06 13.76 5.69
C TRP A 196 2.06 13.37 7.17
N SER A 197 1.40 12.26 7.54
CA SER A 197 1.14 11.89 8.92
C SER A 197 1.84 10.60 9.38
N VAL A 198 2.38 9.80 8.47
CA VAL A 198 3.07 8.52 8.78
C VAL A 198 4.32 8.63 9.65
N SER A 199 4.84 9.84 9.85
CA SER A 199 5.91 10.07 10.82
C SER A 199 5.41 10.00 12.27
N GLU A 200 4.10 10.15 12.48
CA GLU A 200 3.45 10.21 13.79
C GLU A 200 2.80 8.88 14.20
N GLY A 201 2.71 7.92 13.29
CA GLY A 201 2.04 6.64 13.54
C GLY A 201 1.92 5.76 12.31
N LEU A 202 1.36 4.57 12.53
CA LEU A 202 1.01 3.62 11.48
C LEU A 202 -0.23 4.09 10.73
N PRO A 203 -0.29 3.88 9.40
CA PRO A 203 -1.45 4.26 8.59
C PRO A 203 -2.70 3.44 8.92
N GLY A 204 -2.55 2.31 9.61
CA GLY A 204 -3.61 1.38 9.99
C GLY A 204 -3.03 -0.03 10.09
N CYS A 205 -3.90 -1.04 10.01
CA CYS A 205 -3.52 -2.45 9.98
C CYS A 205 -4.30 -3.19 8.88
N ASN A 206 -3.62 -4.11 8.22
CA ASN A 206 -4.20 -5.02 7.23
C ASN A 206 -3.47 -6.38 7.29
N TRP A 207 -3.69 -7.27 6.33
CA TRP A 207 -3.07 -8.58 6.24
C TRP A 207 -1.58 -8.57 6.56
N LEU A 208 -0.83 -7.64 5.97
CA LEU A 208 0.57 -7.38 6.26
C LEU A 208 0.69 -5.98 6.85
N THR A 209 1.39 -5.84 7.96
CA THR A 209 1.73 -4.54 8.55
C THR A 209 3.22 -4.53 8.89
N LEU A 210 3.98 -3.64 8.26
CA LEU A 210 5.41 -3.45 8.53
C LEU A 210 5.61 -2.25 9.45
N VAL A 211 6.42 -2.44 10.48
CA VAL A 211 6.90 -1.38 11.35
C VAL A 211 8.41 -1.31 11.25
N GLY A 212 8.92 -0.22 10.69
CA GLY A 212 10.35 0.03 10.59
C GLY A 212 10.98 0.33 11.93
N ALA A 213 12.26 0.00 12.08
CA ALA A 213 13.00 0.19 13.34
C ALA A 213 12.93 1.64 13.87
N ARG A 214 13.06 2.64 12.99
CA ARG A 214 13.00 4.06 13.38
C ARG A 214 11.61 4.48 13.86
N LEU A 215 10.55 4.02 13.19
CA LEU A 215 9.19 4.33 13.63
C LEU A 215 8.88 3.62 14.96
N ALA A 216 9.25 2.35 15.10
CA ALA A 216 9.09 1.62 16.36
C ALA A 216 9.76 2.35 17.54
N GLN A 217 10.98 2.86 17.34
CA GLN A 217 11.68 3.67 18.34
C GLN A 217 10.94 4.98 18.64
N THR A 218 10.47 5.69 17.62
CA THR A 218 9.76 6.98 17.76
C THR A 218 8.44 6.81 18.50
N LEU A 219 7.76 5.69 18.27
CA LEU A 219 6.49 5.35 18.90
C LEU A 219 6.63 4.63 20.24
N GLU A 220 7.86 4.40 20.70
CA GLU A 220 8.16 3.61 21.90
C GLU A 220 7.46 2.23 21.88
N LEU A 221 7.39 1.62 20.68
CA LEU A 221 6.81 0.29 20.49
C LEU A 221 7.76 -0.78 21.05
N ASP A 222 7.26 -1.55 22.02
CA ASP A 222 7.98 -2.69 22.58
C ASP A 222 7.94 -3.88 21.60
N VAL A 223 8.93 -3.91 20.70
CA VAL A 223 9.08 -4.97 19.69
C VAL A 223 9.25 -6.36 20.33
N PRO A 224 10.08 -6.56 21.38
CA PRO A 224 10.13 -7.82 22.11
C PRO A 224 8.78 -8.27 22.68
N ALA A 225 7.99 -7.35 23.26
CA ALA A 225 6.64 -7.67 23.73
C ALA A 225 5.71 -8.03 22.57
N LEU A 226 5.80 -7.34 21.43
CA LEU A 226 5.02 -7.66 20.23
C LEU A 226 5.33 -9.06 19.69
N GLN A 227 6.60 -9.47 19.71
CA GLN A 227 7.06 -10.79 19.27
C GLN A 227 6.61 -11.93 20.21
N SER A 228 6.62 -11.66 21.52
CA SER A 228 6.23 -12.63 22.55
C SER A 228 4.73 -12.59 22.89
N HIS A 229 3.98 -11.66 22.30
CA HIS A 229 2.54 -11.54 22.50
C HIS A 229 1.84 -12.88 22.13
N PRO A 230 0.88 -13.35 22.94
CA PRO A 230 0.16 -14.60 22.70
C PRO A 230 -0.90 -14.44 21.61
N TRP A 231 -0.43 -14.20 20.38
CA TRP A 231 -1.22 -14.06 19.18
C TRP A 231 -2.15 -15.26 18.96
N ARG A 232 -3.38 -14.97 18.57
CA ARG A 232 -4.42 -15.92 18.20
C ARG A 232 -4.79 -15.67 16.73
N LYS A 233 -5.80 -16.42 16.25
CA LYS A 233 -6.41 -16.27 14.92
C LYS A 233 -5.42 -16.31 13.75
N GLY A 234 -4.24 -16.92 13.94
CA GLY A 234 -3.23 -17.06 12.90
C GLY A 234 -2.37 -15.82 12.68
N VAL A 235 -2.33 -14.86 13.61
CA VAL A 235 -1.38 -13.74 13.55
C VAL A 235 0.04 -14.25 13.81
N GLN A 236 0.98 -13.86 12.96
CA GLN A 236 2.40 -14.20 13.07
C GLN A 236 3.23 -12.92 13.04
N VAL A 237 4.32 -12.89 13.81
CA VAL A 237 5.28 -11.78 13.80
C VAL A 237 6.62 -12.27 13.30
N HIS A 238 7.13 -11.62 12.26
CA HIS A 238 8.40 -11.91 11.64
C HIS A 238 9.39 -10.81 12.04
N ALA A 239 10.44 -11.18 12.77
CA ALA A 239 11.57 -10.31 13.07
C ALA A 239 12.48 -10.25 11.84
N LEU A 240 12.58 -9.07 11.21
CA LEU A 240 13.46 -8.83 10.07
C LEU A 240 14.54 -7.83 10.49
N ARG A 241 15.64 -7.76 9.73
CA ARG A 241 16.77 -6.89 10.08
C ARG A 241 16.39 -5.41 10.24
N GLY A 242 15.56 -4.87 9.35
CA GLY A 242 15.19 -3.46 9.30
C GLY A 242 13.78 -3.14 9.78
N ALA A 243 12.94 -4.16 9.99
CA ALA A 243 11.54 -4.00 10.32
C ALA A 243 10.97 -5.19 11.10
N THR A 244 9.85 -4.96 11.77
CA THR A 244 8.96 -6.03 12.25
C THR A 244 7.77 -6.15 11.30
N LEU A 245 7.52 -7.34 10.79
CA LEU A 245 6.37 -7.63 9.93
C LEU A 245 5.33 -8.43 10.71
N ILE A 246 4.14 -7.87 10.85
CA ILE A 246 2.96 -8.55 11.38
C ILE A 246 2.16 -9.09 10.21
N GLN A 247 1.93 -10.41 10.21
CA GLN A 247 1.09 -11.11 9.25
C GLN A 247 -0.19 -11.57 9.94
N ALA A 248 -1.31 -10.95 9.61
CA ALA A 248 -2.61 -11.24 10.20
C ALA A 248 -3.36 -12.33 9.42
N GLY A 249 -3.02 -13.60 9.69
CA GLY A 249 -3.61 -14.76 9.01
C GLY A 249 -2.80 -15.25 7.80
N GLU A 250 -3.14 -16.44 7.30
CA GLU A 250 -2.36 -17.13 6.26
C GLU A 250 -2.44 -16.45 4.88
N ALA A 251 -3.57 -15.82 4.57
CA ALA A 251 -3.84 -15.15 3.29
C ALA A 251 -4.72 -13.91 3.51
N PRO A 252 -4.74 -12.95 2.57
CA PRO A 252 -5.62 -11.81 2.68
C PRO A 252 -7.08 -12.21 2.50
N THR A 253 -7.98 -11.50 3.17
CA THR A 253 -9.43 -11.73 3.18
C THR A 253 -10.14 -10.39 3.06
N LEU A 254 -11.26 -10.34 2.34
CA LEU A 254 -12.03 -9.11 2.17
C LEU A 254 -12.94 -8.79 3.36
N GLY A 255 -13.31 -9.80 4.16
CA GLY A 255 -14.23 -9.61 5.29
C GLY A 255 -15.58 -9.06 4.83
N ASP A 256 -16.31 -9.82 4.02
CA ASP A 256 -17.62 -9.43 3.49
C ASP A 256 -18.70 -9.54 4.57
N VAL A 257 -19.13 -8.40 5.10
CA VAL A 257 -20.15 -8.31 6.17
C VAL A 257 -21.48 -8.92 5.74
N ASN A 258 -21.82 -8.84 4.45
CA ASN A 258 -23.06 -9.42 3.92
C ASN A 258 -23.00 -10.95 3.89
N ALA A 259 -21.80 -11.52 3.84
CA ALA A 259 -21.55 -12.95 3.97
C ALA A 259 -21.29 -13.37 5.43
N LEU A 260 -21.42 -12.45 6.40
CA LEU A 260 -21.06 -12.66 7.80
C LEU A 260 -19.58 -13.08 7.99
N GLU A 261 -18.71 -12.65 7.08
CA GLU A 261 -17.29 -12.90 7.14
C GLU A 261 -16.58 -11.73 7.83
N TYR A 262 -16.05 -11.99 9.03
CA TYR A 262 -15.32 -10.98 9.79
C TYR A 262 -13.80 -11.27 9.76
N PRO A 263 -12.94 -10.30 9.40
CA PRO A 263 -11.49 -10.50 9.31
C PRO A 263 -10.84 -10.53 10.70
N SER A 264 -11.10 -11.60 11.47
CA SER A 264 -10.75 -11.66 12.89
C SER A 264 -9.26 -11.57 13.18
N ALA A 265 -8.41 -12.07 12.28
CA ALA A 265 -6.96 -11.96 12.42
C ALA A 265 -6.51 -10.50 12.30
N TYR A 266 -7.15 -9.72 11.43
CA TYR A 266 -6.80 -8.31 11.24
C TYR A 266 -7.23 -7.50 12.45
N ALA A 267 -8.42 -7.80 12.98
CA ALA A 267 -8.93 -7.20 14.20
C ALA A 267 -8.02 -7.47 15.41
N GLU A 268 -7.48 -8.68 15.51
CA GLU A 268 -6.53 -9.03 16.56
C GLU A 268 -5.24 -8.23 16.46
N ALA A 269 -4.63 -8.17 15.28
CA ALA A 269 -3.45 -7.34 15.05
C ALA A 269 -3.76 -5.84 15.30
N ALA A 270 -4.89 -5.35 14.79
CA ALA A 270 -5.30 -3.96 14.92
C ALA A 270 -5.49 -3.53 16.38
N ARG A 271 -6.11 -4.35 17.24
CA ARG A 271 -6.28 -4.01 18.67
C ARG A 271 -4.96 -3.79 19.40
N VAL A 272 -3.93 -4.58 19.06
CA VAL A 272 -2.60 -4.43 19.65
C VAL A 272 -1.88 -3.21 19.09
N LEU A 273 -2.07 -2.91 17.81
CA LEU A 273 -1.38 -1.82 17.12
C LEU A 273 -2.09 -0.46 17.21
N GLU A 274 -3.36 -0.41 17.59
CA GLU A 274 -4.19 0.81 17.63
C GLU A 274 -3.55 1.99 18.36
N PRO A 275 -2.87 1.80 19.52
CA PRO A 275 -2.23 2.92 20.22
C PRO A 275 -1.17 3.66 19.39
N TYR A 276 -0.66 2.97 18.35
CA TYR A 276 0.41 3.43 17.46
C TYR A 276 -0.11 3.91 16.10
N PHE A 277 -1.42 3.92 15.88
CA PHE A 277 -2.00 4.44 14.65
C PHE A 277 -1.96 5.97 14.61
N VAL A 278 -1.93 6.51 13.40
CA VAL A 278 -2.09 7.96 13.18
C VAL A 278 -3.40 8.43 13.82
N LYS A 279 -3.28 9.48 14.65
CA LYS A 279 -4.42 10.04 15.41
C LYS A 279 -5.22 11.08 14.61
N ALA A 280 -4.55 11.84 13.75
CA ALA A 280 -5.17 12.89 12.95
C ALA A 280 -4.76 12.76 11.48
N PRO A 281 -5.26 11.74 10.76
CA PRO A 281 -4.97 11.57 9.35
C PRO A 281 -5.59 12.72 8.54
N THR A 282 -4.99 13.04 7.39
CA THR A 282 -5.64 13.90 6.40
C THR A 282 -6.89 13.20 5.87
N GLU A 283 -8.01 13.93 5.80
CA GLU A 283 -9.26 13.37 5.25
C GLU A 283 -9.10 12.96 3.78
N TYR A 284 -9.52 11.74 3.47
CA TYR A 284 -9.59 11.20 2.13
C TYR A 284 -10.79 11.78 1.38
N TRP A 285 -10.69 11.89 0.06
CA TRP A 285 -11.71 12.52 -0.78
C TRP A 285 -13.07 11.80 -0.75
N GLY A 286 -14.09 12.41 -1.37
CA GLY A 286 -15.42 11.82 -1.54
C GLY A 286 -16.13 11.58 -0.21
N GLY A 287 -16.79 10.43 -0.08
CA GLY A 287 -17.59 10.09 1.10
C GLY A 287 -16.80 10.08 2.41
N PHE A 288 -15.48 9.83 2.38
CA PHE A 288 -14.66 9.91 3.59
C PHE A 288 -14.56 11.35 4.12
N GLN A 289 -14.32 12.33 3.25
CA GLN A 289 -14.22 13.74 3.61
C GLN A 289 -15.57 14.32 4.01
N GLU A 290 -16.61 14.02 3.24
CA GLU A 290 -17.96 14.56 3.48
C GLU A 290 -18.52 14.05 4.82
N GLU A 291 -18.28 12.79 5.16
CA GLU A 291 -18.76 12.16 6.39
C GLU A 291 -17.73 12.18 7.54
N GLN A 292 -16.53 12.74 7.30
CA GLN A 292 -15.39 12.78 8.24
C GLN A 292 -15.03 11.38 8.80
N LYS A 293 -14.94 10.40 7.91
CA LYS A 293 -14.79 8.97 8.25
C LYS A 293 -13.39 8.42 8.00
N THR A 294 -12.39 9.22 7.63
CA THR A 294 -11.05 8.69 7.37
C THR A 294 -10.44 8.05 8.61
N ARG A 295 -10.40 8.76 9.75
CA ARG A 295 -9.88 8.17 10.99
C ARG A 295 -10.67 6.93 11.43
N PRO A 296 -12.01 6.96 11.57
CA PRO A 296 -12.79 5.76 11.89
C PRO A 296 -12.47 4.58 10.97
N TRP A 297 -12.31 4.82 9.67
CA TRP A 297 -11.97 3.77 8.71
C TRP A 297 -10.58 3.15 8.96
N LEU A 298 -9.55 3.95 9.22
CA LEU A 298 -8.21 3.43 9.51
C LEU A 298 -8.17 2.63 10.83
N HIS A 299 -9.07 2.94 11.76
CA HIS A 299 -9.20 2.30 13.08
C HIS A 299 -10.28 1.20 13.14
N ARG A 300 -11.03 0.97 12.05
CA ARG A 300 -12.25 0.14 11.99
C ARG A 300 -12.11 -1.27 12.56
N LEU A 301 -10.91 -1.85 12.46
CA LEU A 301 -10.63 -3.23 12.86
C LEU A 301 -10.36 -3.34 14.36
N ALA A 302 -9.94 -2.25 15.01
CA ALA A 302 -9.76 -2.19 16.44
C ALA A 302 -11.10 -1.96 17.16
N HIS A 303 -12.00 -1.15 16.56
CA HIS A 303 -13.26 -0.67 17.16
C HIS A 303 -14.48 -1.14 16.38
N VAL A 304 -14.75 -2.46 16.42
CA VAL A 304 -15.82 -3.11 15.63
C VAL A 304 -17.22 -2.63 16.01
N GLU A 305 -17.40 -2.15 17.25
CA GLU A 305 -18.69 -1.77 17.82
C GLU A 305 -19.18 -0.39 17.32
N GLU A 306 -18.37 0.37 16.58
CA GLU A 306 -18.66 1.76 16.17
C GLU A 306 -19.00 1.94 14.68
N LEU A 307 -19.13 0.85 13.91
CA LEU A 307 -19.41 0.89 12.46
C LEU A 307 -20.92 0.89 12.12
N GLY A 308 -21.79 1.10 13.12
CA GLY A 308 -23.25 1.21 12.99
C GLY A 308 -23.74 2.62 12.68
#